data_AF-A0A3B9SEH2-F1
#
_entry.id   AF-A0A3B9SEH2-F1
#
_cell.length_a   1.000
_cell.length_b   1.000
_cell.length_c   1.000
_cell.angle_alpha   90.00
_cell.angle_beta   90.00
_cell.angle_gamma   90.00
#
_symmetry.space_group_name_H-M   'P 1'
#
loop_
_entity.id
_entity.type
_entity.pdbx_description
1 polymer ?
#
loop_
_entity_poly.entity_id
_entity_poly.type
_entity_poly.pdbx_seq_one_letter_code
_entity_poly.pdbx_strand_id
1 'polypeptide(L)'
;MIFISRHGQGLMDSHYALYYLSGEGGVVSMFTNMFFAPGVVLDTCFNSETAAFVLYTLGTLLFIPLAGRKTANLWLIVPYFLLNLITDYPFQHDVGYQYVFGTTALLFFLYAYNIYRFPKKSMNIVLTVTLLACICGTYTKTGDLNYYINYYNSSIERFNDNDRLLSKIPADVSVTASSSLTAHLSRVEKLYDYPYYDNKTDCYVLCKNDEGYEDFSSGIKKKGYKLKEQNEDIAVYYSPELGSNKK
;
A
#
# COMPACT_ATOMS: atom_id res chain seq x y z
N MET A 1 16.41 -14.92 -10.25
CA MET A 1 14.98 -15.18 -10.46
C MET A 1 14.50 -16.48 -9.80
N ILE A 2 15.24 -17.59 -9.91
CA ILE A 2 14.88 -18.91 -9.31
C ILE A 2 14.60 -18.85 -7.80
N PHE A 3 15.33 -18.05 -7.02
CA PHE A 3 15.19 -18.02 -5.56
C PHE A 3 13.83 -17.47 -5.09
N ILE A 4 13.38 -16.33 -5.63
CA ILE A 4 12.10 -15.71 -5.24
C ILE A 4 10.91 -16.55 -5.75
N SER A 5 11.01 -17.15 -6.94
CA SER A 5 9.96 -18.05 -7.44
C SER A 5 9.91 -19.39 -6.69
N ARG A 6 11.02 -19.83 -6.08
CA ARG A 6 11.09 -21.09 -5.31
C ARG A 6 10.73 -20.92 -3.84
N HIS A 7 10.96 -19.74 -3.26
CA HIS A 7 10.82 -19.48 -1.82
C HIS A 7 9.86 -18.32 -1.48
N GLY A 8 9.28 -17.66 -2.47
CA GLY A 8 8.29 -16.58 -2.31
C GLY A 8 7.15 -16.72 -3.33
N GLN A 9 6.29 -15.71 -3.40
CA GLN A 9 5.14 -15.68 -4.33
C GLN A 9 5.51 -15.16 -5.74
N GLY A 10 6.80 -15.14 -6.09
CA GLY A 10 7.28 -14.52 -7.31
C GLY A 10 7.51 -13.01 -7.18
N LEU A 11 7.71 -12.34 -8.32
CA LEU A 11 7.80 -10.89 -8.39
C LEU A 11 6.38 -10.33 -8.50
N MET A 12 6.09 -9.22 -7.80
CA MET A 12 4.83 -8.50 -7.94
C MET A 12 4.88 -7.63 -9.20
N ASP A 13 4.91 -8.30 -10.34
CA ASP A 13 5.14 -7.72 -11.65
C ASP A 13 3.85 -7.24 -12.33
N SER A 14 2.69 -7.50 -11.71
CA SER A 14 1.38 -6.98 -12.10
C SER A 14 1.30 -5.45 -12.09
N HIS A 15 2.19 -4.76 -11.37
CA HIS A 15 2.36 -3.30 -11.36
C HIS A 15 3.10 -2.74 -12.59
N TYR A 16 3.46 -3.62 -13.52
CA TYR A 16 4.18 -3.29 -14.74
C TYR A 16 3.51 -3.97 -15.95
N ALA A 17 2.22 -4.28 -15.82
CA ALA A 17 1.47 -5.04 -16.81
C ALA A 17 1.43 -4.34 -18.17
N LEU A 18 1.48 -3.01 -18.18
CA LEU A 18 1.53 -2.17 -19.37
C LEU A 18 2.75 -2.47 -20.30
N TYR A 19 3.81 -3.10 -19.78
CA TYR A 19 4.99 -3.48 -20.57
C TYR A 19 4.98 -4.94 -21.03
N TYR A 20 3.92 -5.71 -20.79
CA TYR A 20 3.84 -7.09 -21.26
C TYR A 20 3.03 -7.21 -22.54
N LEU A 21 3.54 -7.98 -23.50
CA LEU A 21 2.74 -8.45 -24.62
C LEU A 21 1.84 -9.61 -24.15
N SER A 22 0.84 -9.96 -24.97
CA SER A 22 -0.10 -11.03 -24.64
C SER A 22 0.61 -12.35 -24.33
N GLY A 23 0.42 -12.86 -23.12
CA GLY A 23 1.04 -14.10 -22.64
C GLY A 23 2.46 -13.95 -22.06
N GLU A 24 3.00 -12.72 -22.00
CA GLU A 24 4.28 -12.46 -21.35
C GLU A 24 4.14 -12.19 -19.84
N GLY A 25 5.25 -12.32 -19.14
CA GLY A 25 5.39 -11.99 -17.74
C GLY A 25 6.85 -12.01 -17.32
N GLY A 26 7.14 -11.53 -16.12
CA GLY A 26 8.48 -11.50 -15.56
C GLY A 26 9.37 -10.36 -16.04
N VAL A 27 10.30 -10.00 -15.16
CA VAL A 27 11.20 -8.83 -15.30
C VAL A 27 12.01 -8.76 -16.59
N VAL A 28 12.35 -9.90 -17.20
CA VAL A 28 13.12 -9.91 -18.46
C VAL A 28 12.28 -9.35 -19.61
N SER A 29 11.05 -9.84 -19.79
CA SER A 29 10.13 -9.33 -20.81
C SER A 29 9.79 -7.85 -20.56
N MET A 30 9.56 -7.48 -19.30
CA MET A 30 9.30 -6.10 -18.90
C MET A 30 10.42 -5.15 -19.39
N PHE A 31 11.67 -5.41 -19.00
CA PHE A 31 12.79 -4.54 -19.41
C PHE A 31 13.08 -4.60 -20.91
N THR A 32 12.86 -5.76 -21.55
CA THR A 32 13.00 -5.90 -23.00
C THR A 32 12.03 -4.98 -23.72
N ASN A 33 10.76 -4.99 -23.33
CA ASN A 33 9.71 -4.19 -23.96
C ASN A 33 9.87 -2.71 -23.64
N MET A 34 10.27 -2.36 -22.41
CA MET A 34 10.63 -0.97 -22.09
C MET A 34 11.73 -0.42 -23.01
N PHE A 35 12.73 -1.24 -23.34
CA PHE A 35 13.83 -0.83 -24.23
C PHE A 35 13.35 -0.66 -25.69
N PHE A 36 12.49 -1.56 -26.17
CA PHE A 36 11.99 -1.51 -27.55
C PHE A 36 10.81 -0.56 -27.77
N ALA A 37 10.10 -0.19 -26.70
CA ALA A 37 8.95 0.72 -26.72
C ALA A 37 9.14 1.90 -25.73
N PRO A 38 10.16 2.75 -25.92
CA PRO A 38 10.45 3.85 -25.00
C PRO A 38 9.33 4.90 -24.93
N GLY A 39 8.48 5.00 -25.96
CA GLY A 39 7.32 5.89 -25.96
C GLY A 39 6.35 5.58 -24.81
N VAL A 40 6.13 4.29 -24.52
CA VAL A 40 5.27 3.86 -23.42
C VAL A 40 5.87 4.27 -22.07
N VAL A 41 7.19 4.10 -21.90
CA VAL A 41 7.90 4.54 -20.68
C VAL A 41 7.76 6.04 -20.47
N LEU A 42 7.90 6.83 -21.55
CA LEU A 42 7.75 8.28 -21.49
C LEU A 42 6.32 8.69 -21.13
N ASP A 43 5.31 8.07 -21.75
CA ASP A 43 3.90 8.34 -21.45
C ASP A 43 3.58 8.04 -19.97
N THR A 44 4.09 6.94 -19.43
CA THR A 44 3.93 6.61 -18.01
C THR A 44 4.66 7.59 -17.09
N CYS A 45 5.86 8.04 -17.46
CA CYS A 45 6.63 9.01 -16.67
C CYS A 45 6.04 10.43 -16.69
N PHE A 46 5.34 10.83 -17.77
CA PHE A 46 4.92 12.20 -18.01
C PHE A 46 3.40 12.39 -18.11
N ASN A 47 2.62 11.47 -17.55
CA ASN A 47 1.18 11.70 -17.37
C ASN A 47 0.88 12.70 -16.23
N SER A 48 -0.37 13.15 -16.13
CA SER A 48 -0.78 14.18 -15.15
C SER A 48 -0.60 13.75 -13.70
N GLU A 49 -0.83 12.47 -13.37
CA GLU A 49 -0.69 11.94 -12.01
C GLU A 49 0.79 11.84 -11.63
N THR A 50 1.60 11.24 -12.50
CA THR A 50 3.05 11.14 -12.30
C THR A 50 3.71 12.52 -12.25
N ALA A 51 3.25 13.48 -13.06
CA ALA A 51 3.74 14.86 -13.00
C ALA A 51 3.43 15.53 -11.64
N ALA A 52 2.20 15.38 -11.14
CA ALA A 52 1.84 15.89 -9.81
C ALA A 52 2.68 15.23 -8.71
N PHE A 53 2.89 13.92 -8.82
CA PHE A 53 3.75 13.16 -7.91
C PHE A 53 5.20 13.66 -7.90
N VAL A 54 5.79 13.91 -9.07
CA VAL A 54 7.13 14.50 -9.23
C VAL A 54 7.20 15.86 -8.56
N LEU A 55 6.16 16.69 -8.67
CA LEU A 55 6.11 17.99 -7.99
C LEU A 55 6.06 17.84 -6.46
N TYR A 56 5.27 16.90 -5.94
CA TYR A 56 5.20 16.64 -4.49
C TYR A 56 6.50 16.09 -3.91
N THR A 57 7.27 15.32 -4.69
CA THR A 57 8.49 14.65 -4.24
C THR A 57 9.76 15.44 -4.59
N LEU A 58 10.08 15.60 -5.88
CA LEU A 58 11.25 16.35 -6.34
C LEU A 58 11.03 17.86 -6.31
N GLY A 59 9.83 18.32 -6.65
CA GLY A 59 9.50 19.76 -6.68
C GLY A 59 9.59 20.42 -5.30
N THR A 60 9.11 19.76 -4.25
CA THR A 60 9.26 20.24 -2.86
C THR A 60 10.73 20.30 -2.43
N LEU A 61 11.57 19.41 -2.97
CA LEU A 61 13.03 19.40 -2.79
C LEU A 61 13.77 20.28 -3.83
N LEU A 62 13.06 21.13 -4.55
CA LEU A 62 13.59 22.06 -5.57
C LEU A 62 14.46 21.38 -6.62
N PHE A 63 14.18 20.10 -6.90
CA PHE A 63 14.95 19.24 -7.81
C PHE A 63 16.45 19.10 -7.46
N ILE A 64 16.85 19.50 -6.24
CA ILE A 64 18.24 19.38 -5.77
C ILE A 64 18.75 17.93 -5.72
N PRO A 65 17.92 16.89 -5.47
CA PRO A 65 18.39 15.51 -5.62
C PRO A 65 19.03 15.21 -6.98
N LEU A 66 18.58 15.89 -8.05
CA LEU A 66 19.09 15.71 -9.42
C LEU A 66 20.38 16.52 -9.70
N ALA A 67 20.72 17.51 -8.86
CA ALA A 67 21.84 18.43 -9.09
C ALA A 67 23.23 17.84 -8.74
N GLY A 68 23.30 16.54 -8.43
CA GLY A 68 24.53 15.88 -8.00
C GLY A 68 25.58 15.76 -9.09
N ARG A 69 26.79 16.27 -8.85
CA ARG A 69 27.93 16.18 -9.80
C ARG A 69 28.53 14.78 -9.93
N LYS A 70 28.32 13.91 -8.94
CA LYS A 70 28.83 12.52 -8.98
C LYS A 70 27.71 11.64 -9.51
N THR A 71 27.86 11.19 -10.75
CA THR A 71 26.94 10.25 -11.41
C THR A 71 26.70 8.99 -10.56
N ALA A 72 27.71 8.53 -9.82
CA ALA A 72 27.58 7.40 -8.90
C ALA A 72 26.49 7.58 -7.82
N ASN A 73 26.15 8.81 -7.45
CA ASN A 73 25.10 9.03 -6.45
C ASN A 73 23.71 9.04 -7.07
N LEU A 74 23.60 9.27 -8.39
CA LEU A 74 22.32 9.20 -9.10
C LEU A 74 21.76 7.77 -9.16
N TRP A 75 22.56 6.74 -8.83
CA TRP A 75 22.05 5.39 -8.58
C TRP A 75 20.97 5.36 -7.49
N LEU A 76 20.96 6.32 -6.56
CA LEU A 76 19.92 6.44 -5.54
C LEU A 76 18.57 6.95 -6.10
N ILE A 77 18.53 7.47 -7.34
CA ILE A 77 17.28 7.84 -8.04
C ILE A 77 16.68 6.63 -8.74
N VAL A 78 17.47 5.61 -9.07
CA VAL A 78 16.99 4.44 -9.83
C VAL A 78 15.78 3.78 -9.16
N PRO A 79 15.74 3.55 -7.84
CA PRO A 79 14.54 3.03 -7.19
C PRO A 79 13.32 3.94 -7.33
N TYR A 80 13.49 5.26 -7.29
CA TYR A 80 12.39 6.21 -7.50
C TYR A 80 11.85 6.14 -8.93
N PHE A 81 12.74 6.08 -9.92
CA PHE A 81 12.34 5.93 -11.31
C PHE A 81 11.61 4.60 -11.54
N LEU A 82 12.20 3.48 -11.10
CA LEU A 82 11.65 2.15 -11.34
C LEU A 82 10.35 1.90 -10.57
N LEU A 83 10.30 2.25 -9.29
CA LEU A 83 9.17 1.89 -8.42
C LEU A 83 8.04 2.92 -8.42
N ASN A 84 8.30 4.16 -8.83
CA ASN A 84 7.27 5.21 -8.79
C ASN A 84 6.96 5.83 -10.15
N LEU A 85 7.90 5.97 -11.09
CA LEU A 85 7.63 6.72 -12.33
C LEU A 85 7.21 5.88 -13.52
N ILE A 86 7.62 4.61 -13.58
CA ILE A 86 7.34 3.74 -14.72
C ILE A 86 6.25 2.69 -14.43
N THR A 87 5.66 2.69 -13.24
CA THR A 87 4.63 1.74 -12.83
C THR A 87 3.24 2.10 -13.38
N ASP A 88 2.37 1.11 -13.63
CA ASP A 88 0.93 1.37 -13.84
C ASP A 88 0.12 1.31 -12.54
N TYR A 89 0.77 1.03 -11.40
CA TYR A 89 0.07 0.91 -10.14
C TYR A 89 -0.11 2.28 -9.47
N PRO A 90 -1.35 2.80 -9.36
CA PRO A 90 -1.59 4.19 -8.97
C PRO A 90 -1.04 4.55 -7.58
N PHE A 91 -1.06 3.61 -6.65
CA PHE A 91 -0.57 3.87 -5.28
C PHE A 91 0.95 3.99 -5.19
N GLN A 92 1.70 3.57 -6.21
CA GLN A 92 3.14 3.76 -6.25
C GLN A 92 3.55 5.18 -6.66
N HIS A 93 2.67 5.98 -7.26
CA HIS A 93 2.90 7.39 -7.56
C HIS A 93 1.91 8.33 -6.85
N ASP A 94 1.45 7.93 -5.66
CA ASP A 94 0.64 8.79 -4.80
C ASP A 94 1.30 8.92 -3.42
N VAL A 95 1.64 10.17 -3.05
CA VAL A 95 2.26 10.52 -1.77
C VAL A 95 1.38 10.23 -0.54
N GLY A 96 0.09 9.95 -0.74
CA GLY A 96 -0.83 9.47 0.29
C GLY A 96 -0.63 8.00 0.69
N TYR A 97 0.17 7.23 -0.06
CA TYR A 97 0.39 5.81 0.17
C TYR A 97 1.84 5.49 0.59
N GLN A 98 1.98 4.36 1.29
CA GLN A 98 3.24 3.91 1.89
C GLN A 98 4.35 3.56 0.88
N TYR A 99 4.01 3.31 -0.39
CA TYR A 99 4.94 2.87 -1.43
C TYR A 99 6.00 3.91 -1.81
N VAL A 100 5.78 5.17 -1.41
CA VAL A 100 6.63 6.31 -1.73
C VAL A 100 7.70 6.54 -0.65
N PHE A 101 7.54 5.96 0.54
CA PHE A 101 8.39 6.24 1.70
C PHE A 101 9.86 5.89 1.45
N GLY A 102 10.14 4.68 0.97
CA GLY A 102 11.50 4.20 0.76
C GLY A 102 12.25 4.99 -0.30
N THR A 103 11.62 5.29 -1.43
CA THR A 103 12.24 6.05 -2.53
C THR A 103 12.42 7.51 -2.16
N THR A 104 11.49 8.11 -1.43
CA THR A 104 11.59 9.49 -0.95
C THR A 104 12.70 9.64 0.09
N ALA A 105 12.95 8.64 0.95
CA ALA A 105 14.10 8.66 1.86
C ALA A 105 15.43 8.76 1.11
N LEU A 106 15.58 8.08 -0.03
CA LEU A 106 16.75 8.19 -0.90
C LEU A 106 16.87 9.59 -1.54
N LEU A 107 15.75 10.18 -1.95
CA LEU A 107 15.72 11.56 -2.45
C LEU A 107 16.15 12.56 -1.37
N PHE A 108 15.68 12.41 -0.13
CA PHE A 108 16.10 13.25 1.00
C PHE A 108 17.60 13.10 1.30
N PHE A 109 18.14 11.89 1.23
CA PHE A 109 19.59 11.68 1.37
C PHE A 109 20.36 12.42 0.27
N LEU A 110 19.92 12.31 -0.99
CA LEU A 110 20.53 13.03 -2.11
C LEU A 110 20.42 14.55 -1.96
N TYR A 111 19.27 15.04 -1.51
CA TYR A 111 19.06 16.44 -1.19
C TYR A 111 20.09 16.94 -0.18
N ALA A 112 20.20 16.27 0.97
CA ALA A 112 21.14 16.63 2.03
C ALA A 112 22.61 16.57 1.54
N TYR A 113 22.94 15.55 0.75
CA TYR A 113 24.27 15.36 0.19
C TYR A 113 24.64 16.48 -0.80
N ASN A 114 23.71 16.89 -1.65
CA ASN A 114 23.95 17.91 -2.67
C ASN A 114 23.96 19.32 -2.06
N ILE A 115 23.06 19.62 -1.11
CA ILE A 115 22.96 20.94 -0.49
C ILE A 115 24.15 21.27 0.42
N TYR A 116 24.75 20.28 1.09
CA TYR A 116 25.93 20.48 1.95
C TYR A 116 27.12 21.12 1.21
N ARG A 117 27.16 20.99 -0.12
CA ARG A 117 28.22 21.55 -0.97
C ARG A 117 28.00 23.01 -1.34
N PHE A 118 26.85 23.58 -1.00
CA PHE A 118 26.51 24.95 -1.36
C PHE A 118 27.22 25.93 -0.41
N PRO A 119 27.57 27.14 -0.88
CA PRO A 119 28.03 28.20 0.01
C PRO A 119 26.98 28.46 1.10
N LYS A 120 27.41 28.73 2.34
CA LYS A 120 26.50 28.90 3.50
C LYS A 120 25.33 29.84 3.24
N LYS A 121 25.57 30.98 2.58
CA LYS A 121 24.52 31.96 2.24
C LYS A 121 23.46 31.36 1.32
N SER A 122 23.88 30.68 0.25
CA SER A 122 22.97 30.01 -0.70
C SER A 122 22.27 28.82 -0.05
N MET A 123 22.98 28.03 0.75
CA MET A 123 22.42 26.90 1.50
C MET A 123 21.26 27.35 2.39
N ASN A 124 21.43 28.44 3.17
CA ASN A 124 20.37 28.95 4.04
C ASN A 124 19.13 29.40 3.24
N ILE A 125 19.32 30.08 2.11
CA ILE A 125 18.19 30.50 1.24
C ILE A 125 17.46 29.26 0.72
N VAL A 126 18.20 28.29 0.19
CA VAL A 126 17.64 27.06 -0.36
C VAL A 126 16.87 26.27 0.70
N LEU A 127 17.44 26.11 1.90
CA LEU A 127 16.77 25.45 3.02
C LEU A 127 15.44 26.13 3.37
N THR A 128 15.43 27.47 3.43
CA THR A 128 14.20 28.24 3.68
C THR A 128 13.16 28.03 2.58
N VAL A 129 13.57 28.09 1.31
CA VAL A 129 12.65 27.89 0.17
C VAL A 129 12.12 26.46 0.13
N THR A 130 12.96 25.45 0.40
CA THR A 130 12.52 24.06 0.51
C THR A 130 11.54 23.87 1.65
N LEU A 131 11.79 24.46 2.83
CA LEU A 131 10.84 24.41 3.94
C LEU A 131 9.48 25.02 3.55
N LEU A 132 9.48 26.19 2.90
CA LEU A 132 8.25 26.80 2.39
C LEU A 132 7.55 25.91 1.35
N ALA A 133 8.29 25.29 0.44
CA ALA A 133 7.74 24.37 -0.56
C ALA A 133 7.10 23.13 0.10
N CYS A 134 7.72 22.56 1.12
CA CYS A 134 7.15 21.48 1.91
C CYS A 134 5.87 21.91 2.64
N ILE A 135 5.85 23.10 3.25
CA ILE A 135 4.65 23.65 3.91
C ILE A 135 3.51 23.83 2.90
N CYS A 136 3.80 24.42 1.74
CA CYS A 136 2.81 24.57 0.66
C CYS A 136 2.30 23.22 0.16
N GLY A 137 3.18 22.24 -0.05
CA GLY A 137 2.81 20.89 -0.47
C GLY A 137 1.95 20.16 0.57
N THR A 138 2.23 20.32 1.86
CA THR A 138 1.37 19.77 2.92
C THR A 138 0.02 20.47 2.97
N TYR A 139 -0.01 21.79 2.75
CA TYR A 139 -1.25 22.57 2.78
C TYR A 139 -2.28 22.10 1.74
N THR A 140 -1.84 21.69 0.53
CA THR A 140 -2.76 21.15 -0.49
C THR A 140 -3.44 19.85 -0.06
N LYS A 141 -2.86 19.12 0.91
CA LYS A 141 -3.41 17.88 1.48
C LYS A 141 -4.31 18.08 2.69
N THR A 142 -4.55 19.33 3.10
CA THR A 142 -5.44 19.65 4.24
C THR A 142 -6.89 19.20 3.98
N GLY A 143 -7.34 19.24 2.72
CA GLY A 143 -8.67 18.76 2.33
C GLY A 143 -8.85 17.27 2.61
N ASP A 144 -7.90 16.45 2.15
CA ASP A 144 -7.86 15.00 2.41
C ASP A 144 -7.84 14.72 3.92
N LEU A 145 -6.98 15.42 4.67
CA LEU A 145 -6.91 15.28 6.12
C LEU A 145 -8.25 15.59 6.81
N ASN A 146 -8.89 16.69 6.44
CA ASN A 146 -10.19 17.08 6.99
C ASN A 146 -11.27 16.05 6.64
N TYR A 147 -11.26 15.48 5.43
CA TYR A 147 -12.15 14.41 5.05
C TYR A 147 -12.00 13.20 5.98
N TYR A 148 -10.78 12.71 6.21
CA TYR A 148 -10.53 11.56 7.09
C TYR A 148 -10.90 11.85 8.54
N ILE A 149 -10.60 13.04 9.06
CA ILE A 149 -11.00 13.45 10.42
C ILE A 149 -12.52 13.45 10.55
N ASN A 150 -13.22 14.06 9.59
CA ASN A 150 -14.68 14.13 9.62
C ASN A 150 -15.30 12.75 9.49
N TYR A 151 -14.80 11.90 8.60
CA TYR A 151 -15.23 10.51 8.46
C TYR A 151 -15.02 9.71 9.74
N TYR A 152 -13.88 9.87 10.40
CA TYR A 152 -13.61 9.21 11.67
C TYR A 152 -14.60 9.67 12.75
N ASN A 153 -14.76 10.98 12.90
CA ASN A 153 -15.66 11.56 13.90
C ASN A 153 -17.12 11.15 13.67
N SER A 154 -17.58 11.10 12.42
CA SER A 154 -18.95 10.67 12.11
C SER A 154 -19.17 9.16 12.24
N SER A 155 -18.10 8.36 12.21
CA SER A 155 -18.16 6.89 12.23
C SER A 155 -17.68 6.26 13.54
N ILE A 156 -17.33 7.07 14.54
CA ILE A 156 -16.69 6.58 15.78
C ILE A 156 -17.55 5.57 16.54
N GLU A 157 -18.87 5.75 16.57
CA GLU A 157 -19.78 4.79 17.20
C GLU A 157 -19.78 3.44 16.48
N ARG A 158 -19.75 3.45 15.14
CA ARG A 158 -19.66 2.25 14.31
C ARG A 158 -18.32 1.52 14.54
N PHE A 159 -17.21 2.26 14.61
CA PHE A 159 -15.90 1.66 14.93
C PHE A 159 -15.85 1.04 16.33
N ASN A 160 -16.42 1.72 17.33
CA ASN A 160 -16.54 1.16 18.68
C ASN A 160 -17.40 -0.10 18.70
N ASP A 161 -18.45 -0.17 17.90
CA ASP A 161 -19.27 -1.38 17.77
C ASP A 161 -18.50 -2.53 17.10
N ASN A 162 -17.72 -2.24 16.05
CA ASN A 162 -16.82 -3.22 15.43
C ASN A 162 -15.82 -3.78 16.45
N ASP A 163 -15.14 -2.92 17.21
CA ASP A 163 -14.18 -3.36 18.24
C ASP A 163 -14.84 -4.19 19.34
N ARG A 164 -16.06 -3.82 19.77
CA ARG A 164 -16.84 -4.61 20.73
C ARG A 164 -17.17 -6.00 20.18
N LEU A 165 -17.63 -6.09 18.94
CA LEU A 165 -17.92 -7.37 18.29
C LEU A 165 -16.66 -8.24 18.19
N LEU A 166 -15.54 -7.67 17.76
CA LEU A 166 -14.26 -8.38 17.64
C LEU A 166 -13.69 -8.80 19.00
N SER A 167 -13.93 -8.04 20.06
CA SER A 167 -13.47 -8.37 21.43
C SER A 167 -14.11 -9.64 22.02
N LYS A 168 -15.25 -10.08 21.49
CA LYS A 168 -15.95 -11.29 21.97
C LYS A 168 -15.36 -12.59 21.44
N ILE A 169 -14.60 -12.54 20.34
CA ILE A 169 -14.02 -13.73 19.71
C ILE A 169 -12.99 -14.35 20.68
N PRO A 170 -13.01 -15.64 21.03
CA PRO A 170 -12.02 -16.18 21.95
C PRO A 170 -10.59 -16.12 21.38
N ALA A 171 -9.57 -16.03 22.25
CA ALA A 171 -8.17 -15.99 21.80
C ALA A 171 -7.64 -17.38 21.38
N ASP A 172 -8.26 -18.44 21.88
CA ASP A 172 -7.85 -19.84 21.75
C ASP A 172 -8.52 -20.56 20.56
N VAL A 173 -9.31 -19.85 19.76
CA VAL A 173 -9.91 -20.39 18.52
C VAL A 173 -9.04 -20.06 17.32
N SER A 174 -9.09 -20.91 16.30
CA SER A 174 -8.52 -20.59 14.99
C SER A 174 -9.47 -19.69 14.19
N VAL A 175 -8.93 -18.63 13.59
CA VAL A 175 -9.70 -17.62 12.86
C VAL A 175 -9.11 -17.38 11.48
N THR A 176 -9.95 -17.35 10.46
CA THR A 176 -9.62 -16.76 9.16
C THR A 176 -10.37 -15.44 9.06
N ALA A 177 -9.65 -14.33 8.92
CA ALA A 177 -10.23 -12.98 8.94
C ALA A 177 -9.92 -12.22 7.65
N SER A 178 -10.83 -11.34 7.23
CA SER A 178 -10.53 -10.31 6.23
C SER A 178 -9.26 -9.54 6.59
N SER A 179 -8.39 -9.25 5.61
CA SER A 179 -7.09 -8.58 5.84
C SER A 179 -7.21 -7.32 6.71
N SER A 180 -8.24 -6.50 6.46
CA SER A 180 -8.53 -5.27 7.21
C SER A 180 -8.80 -5.49 8.71
N LEU A 181 -9.21 -6.69 9.12
CA LEU A 181 -9.57 -7.04 10.49
C LEU A 181 -8.46 -7.80 11.24
N THR A 182 -7.44 -8.29 10.54
CA THR A 182 -6.39 -9.14 11.13
C THR A 182 -5.66 -8.46 12.29
N ALA A 183 -5.29 -7.18 12.16
CA ALA A 183 -4.62 -6.42 13.22
C ALA A 183 -5.48 -6.29 14.49
N HIS A 184 -6.80 -6.11 14.32
CA HIS A 184 -7.77 -6.04 15.42
C HIS A 184 -7.96 -7.38 16.14
N LEU A 185 -7.54 -8.48 15.52
CA LEU A 185 -7.59 -9.84 16.06
C LEU A 185 -6.22 -10.37 16.48
N SER A 186 -5.22 -9.49 16.68
CA SER A 186 -3.84 -9.86 17.05
C SER A 186 -3.69 -10.71 18.31
N ARG A 187 -4.71 -10.74 19.18
CA ARG A 187 -4.75 -11.62 20.37
C ARG A 187 -5.10 -13.08 20.07
N VAL A 188 -5.59 -13.39 18.87
CA VAL A 188 -5.94 -14.74 18.43
C VAL A 188 -4.66 -15.49 18.07
N GLU A 189 -4.43 -16.65 18.68
CA GLU A 189 -3.18 -17.40 18.51
C GLU A 189 -3.01 -17.94 17.08
N LYS A 190 -4.10 -18.42 16.46
CA LYS A 190 -4.11 -19.00 15.11
C LYS A 190 -4.97 -18.14 14.19
N LEU A 191 -4.35 -17.12 13.62
CA LEU A 191 -5.00 -16.15 12.73
C LEU A 191 -4.48 -16.29 11.30
N TYR A 192 -5.40 -16.43 10.35
CA TYR A 192 -5.12 -16.49 8.92
C TYR A 192 -5.78 -15.33 8.18
N ASP A 193 -5.12 -14.88 7.13
CA ASP A 193 -5.49 -13.70 6.35
C ASP A 193 -6.24 -14.08 5.07
N TYR A 194 -7.49 -13.66 4.94
CA TYR A 194 -8.30 -13.79 3.74
C TYR A 194 -8.13 -12.53 2.85
N PRO A 195 -7.91 -12.67 1.53
CA PRO A 195 -8.12 -13.88 0.71
C PRO A 195 -6.91 -14.79 0.49
N TYR A 196 -5.76 -14.49 1.10
CA TYR A 196 -4.52 -15.22 0.82
C TYR A 196 -4.51 -16.66 1.34
N TYR A 197 -5.25 -16.94 2.42
CA TYR A 197 -5.33 -18.24 3.05
C TYR A 197 -6.80 -18.60 3.36
N ASP A 198 -7.30 -19.70 2.80
CA ASP A 198 -8.61 -20.30 3.14
C ASP A 198 -8.42 -21.62 3.87
N ASN A 199 -7.85 -21.54 5.08
CA ASN A 199 -7.71 -22.69 5.96
C ASN A 199 -9.03 -22.99 6.65
N LYS A 200 -9.32 -24.29 6.89
CA LYS A 200 -10.45 -24.69 7.74
C LYS A 200 -10.15 -24.24 9.17
N THR A 201 -10.87 -23.23 9.65
CA THR A 201 -10.74 -22.66 10.99
C THR A 201 -12.00 -22.83 11.82
N ASP A 202 -11.92 -22.56 13.11
CA ASP A 202 -13.07 -22.57 14.02
C ASP A 202 -14.05 -21.44 13.71
N CYS A 203 -13.54 -20.32 13.20
CA CYS A 203 -14.30 -19.13 12.91
C CYS A 203 -13.80 -18.41 11.64
N TYR A 204 -14.73 -17.81 10.89
CA TYR A 204 -14.45 -16.81 9.85
C TYR A 204 -14.98 -15.45 10.29
N VAL A 205 -14.18 -14.41 10.15
CA VAL A 205 -14.52 -13.02 10.51
C VAL A 205 -14.36 -12.14 9.28
N LEU A 206 -15.46 -11.72 8.70
CA LEU A 206 -15.48 -11.09 7.38
C LEU A 206 -15.96 -9.65 7.46
N CYS A 207 -15.25 -8.76 6.76
CA CYS A 207 -15.72 -7.42 6.47
C CYS A 207 -16.71 -7.51 5.29
N LYS A 208 -17.93 -7.00 5.48
CA LYS A 208 -19.03 -7.09 4.52
C LYS A 208 -18.81 -6.24 3.27
N ASN A 209 -18.00 -5.19 3.40
CA ASN A 209 -17.67 -4.28 2.29
C ASN A 209 -16.51 -4.79 1.43
N ASP A 210 -15.90 -5.93 1.78
CA ASP A 210 -14.83 -6.50 0.97
C ASP A 210 -15.36 -7.02 -0.37
N GLU A 211 -14.55 -6.83 -1.42
CA GLU A 211 -14.84 -7.40 -2.72
C GLU A 211 -14.91 -8.94 -2.63
N GLY A 212 -15.96 -9.53 -3.19
CA GLY A 212 -16.20 -10.98 -3.11
C GLY A 212 -16.76 -11.48 -1.78
N TYR A 213 -17.15 -10.60 -0.84
CA TYR A 213 -17.80 -11.00 0.42
C TYR A 213 -18.98 -11.95 0.19
N GLU A 214 -19.87 -11.65 -0.76
CA GLU A 214 -21.07 -12.46 -1.00
C GLU A 214 -20.76 -13.88 -1.47
N ASP A 215 -19.83 -14.02 -2.42
CA ASP A 215 -19.39 -15.31 -2.95
C ASP A 215 -18.69 -16.14 -1.87
N PHE A 216 -17.79 -15.52 -1.11
CA PHE A 216 -17.06 -16.19 -0.05
C PHE A 216 -17.99 -16.57 1.11
N SER A 217 -18.87 -15.67 1.55
CA SER A 217 -19.84 -15.95 2.62
C SER A 217 -20.79 -17.10 2.23
N SER A 218 -21.18 -17.18 0.97
CA SER A 218 -21.97 -18.28 0.41
C SER A 218 -21.18 -19.58 0.39
N GLY A 219 -19.89 -19.53 0.05
CA GLY A 219 -18.96 -20.66 0.09
C GLY A 219 -18.82 -21.26 1.49
N ILE A 220 -18.56 -20.45 2.51
CA ILE A 220 -18.40 -20.94 3.89
C ILE A 220 -19.73 -21.46 4.48
N LYS A 221 -20.88 -20.86 4.12
CA LYS A 221 -22.20 -21.39 4.50
C LYS A 221 -22.43 -22.78 3.92
N LYS A 222 -22.05 -23.01 2.66
CA LYS A 222 -22.08 -24.35 2.02
C LYS A 222 -21.15 -25.35 2.72
N LYS A 223 -20.01 -24.89 3.26
CA LYS A 223 -19.11 -25.70 4.10
C LYS A 223 -19.68 -26.01 5.50
N GLY A 224 -20.89 -25.51 5.83
CA GLY A 224 -21.60 -25.80 7.08
C GLY A 224 -21.39 -24.77 8.20
N TYR A 225 -20.64 -23.69 7.93
CA TYR A 225 -20.46 -22.61 8.90
C TYR A 225 -21.76 -21.82 9.09
N LYS A 226 -22.03 -21.42 10.33
CA LYS A 226 -23.25 -20.69 10.70
C LYS A 226 -22.91 -19.28 11.14
N LEU A 227 -23.63 -18.30 10.61
CA LEU A 227 -23.58 -16.93 11.10
C LEU A 227 -24.03 -16.90 12.57
N LYS A 228 -23.20 -16.33 13.45
CA LYS A 228 -23.48 -16.23 14.88
C LYS A 228 -23.62 -14.79 15.35
N GLU A 229 -22.71 -13.94 14.92
CA GLU A 229 -22.70 -12.52 15.26
C GLU A 229 -22.48 -11.70 13.99
N GLN A 230 -23.08 -10.51 13.96
CA GLN A 230 -22.84 -9.53 12.90
C GLN A 230 -23.24 -8.15 13.39
N ASN A 231 -22.67 -7.14 12.76
CA ASN A 231 -23.13 -5.76 12.82
C ASN A 231 -23.17 -5.16 11.40
N GLU A 232 -23.11 -3.84 11.27
CA GLU A 232 -23.14 -3.17 9.96
C GLU A 232 -21.97 -3.58 9.05
N ASP A 233 -20.75 -3.66 9.60
CA ASP A 233 -19.53 -3.85 8.81
C ASP A 233 -19.01 -5.29 8.83
N ILE A 234 -19.31 -6.07 9.87
CA ILE A 234 -18.63 -7.35 10.16
C ILE A 234 -19.64 -8.49 10.30
N ALA A 235 -19.27 -9.66 9.79
CA ALA A 235 -20.01 -10.91 9.96
C ALA A 235 -19.08 -12.02 10.50
N VAL A 236 -19.55 -12.73 11.53
CA VAL A 236 -18.80 -13.79 12.22
C VAL A 236 -19.51 -15.13 12.06
N TYR A 237 -18.79 -16.08 11.45
CA TYR A 237 -19.28 -17.41 11.14
C TYR A 237 -18.50 -18.45 11.93
N TYR A 238 -19.19 -19.31 12.68
CA TYR A 238 -18.54 -20.39 13.43
C TYR A 238 -18.74 -21.74 12.77
N SER A 239 -17.73 -22.60 12.94
CA SER A 239 -17.78 -23.99 12.51
C SER A 239 -18.90 -24.73 13.25
N PRO A 240 -19.49 -25.76 12.62
CA PRO A 240 -20.50 -26.59 13.28
C PRO A 240 -19.95 -27.37 14.49
N GLU A 241 -18.64 -27.64 14.51
CA GLU A 241 -17.95 -28.39 15.55
C GLU A 241 -17.80 -27.57 16.85
N LEU A 242 -17.55 -26.25 16.75
CA LEU A 242 -17.41 -25.36 17.91
C LEU A 242 -18.74 -25.08 18.62
N GLY A 243 -19.85 -25.09 17.89
CA GLY A 243 -21.17 -24.73 18.38
C GLY A 243 -21.78 -25.66 19.44
N SER A 244 -21.13 -26.78 19.77
CA SER A 244 -21.60 -27.75 20.76
C SER A 244 -20.94 -27.63 22.15
N ASN A 245 -19.75 -27.04 22.27
CA ASN A 245 -18.89 -27.24 23.45
C ASN A 245 -18.41 -25.98 24.19
N LYS A 246 -18.77 -24.77 23.75
CA LYS A 246 -18.46 -23.53 24.47
C LYS A 246 -19.64 -22.57 24.38
N LYS A 247 -20.64 -22.79 25.24
CA LYS A 247 -21.69 -21.81 25.58
C LYS A 247 -21.37 -21.25 26.95
#